data_AF-M1ZYU0-F1
#
_entry.id   AF-M1ZYU0-F1
#
_cell.length_a   1.000
_cell.length_b   1.000
_cell.length_c   1.000
_cell.angle_alpha   90.00
_cell.angle_beta   90.00
_cell.angle_gamma   90.00
#
_symmetry.space_group_name_H-M   'P 1'
#
loop_
_entity.id
_entity.type
_entity.pdbx_description
1 polymer ?
#
loop_
_entity_poly.entity_id
_entity_poly.type
_entity_poly.pdbx_seq_one_letter_code
_entity_poly.pdbx_strand_id
1 'polypeptide(L)'
;MLFSIISLDGGKTKAADSNESRKKIVAYFTEWGVYDGHNNYKISDVPWDKITHINYAFATIKNNKIALFDEWAATGIDFGDGWDSPYKGNLGQIK
;
A
#
# COMPACT_ATOMS: atom_id res chain seq x y z
N MET A 1 7.18 17.30 50.98
CA MET A 1 8.17 17.05 49.92
C MET A 1 9.06 15.91 50.40
N LEU A 2 8.81 14.69 49.92
CA LEU A 2 9.58 13.50 50.29
C LEU A 2 9.64 12.62 49.05
N PHE A 3 10.80 12.57 48.39
CA PHE A 3 11.03 11.68 47.26
C PHE A 3 11.53 10.34 47.81
N SER A 4 10.72 9.29 47.64
CA SER A 4 11.11 7.92 47.97
C SER A 4 11.97 7.38 46.82
N ILE A 5 13.22 7.05 47.15
CA ILE A 5 14.17 6.31 46.32
C ILE A 5 13.74 4.84 46.26
N ILE A 6 13.11 4.44 45.15
CA ILE A 6 12.92 3.01 44.85
C ILE A 6 14.16 2.52 44.13
N SER A 7 14.83 1.56 44.77
CA SER A 7 15.97 0.80 44.28
C SER A 7 15.66 0.16 42.91
N LEU A 8 16.51 0.41 41.91
CA LEU A 8 16.50 -0.36 40.66
C LEU A 8 17.14 -1.73 40.93
N ASP A 9 16.31 -2.77 41.06
CA ASP A 9 16.77 -4.14 40.85
C ASP A 9 16.77 -4.44 39.35
N GLY A 10 17.85 -5.06 38.89
CA GLY A 10 18.23 -5.28 37.50
C GLY A 10 17.41 -6.34 36.76
N GLY A 11 16.08 -6.23 36.81
CA GLY A 11 15.19 -7.01 35.96
C GLY A 11 15.10 -6.39 34.57
N LYS A 12 15.56 -7.11 33.54
CA LYS A 12 15.19 -6.81 32.15
C LYS A 12 13.66 -6.88 32.05
N THR A 13 12.99 -5.74 32.20
CA THR A 13 11.60 -5.61 31.80
C THR A 13 11.58 -5.81 30.28
N LYS A 14 11.03 -6.95 29.83
CA LYS A 14 10.48 -6.99 28.47
C LYS A 14 9.53 -5.81 28.40
N ALA A 15 9.85 -4.81 27.60
CA ALA A 15 8.92 -3.74 27.31
C ALA A 15 7.60 -4.41 26.93
N ALA A 16 6.55 -4.11 27.68
CA ALA A 16 5.21 -4.51 27.31
C ALA A 16 5.01 -4.05 25.87
N ASP A 17 4.74 -4.99 24.96
CA ASP A 17 4.34 -4.72 23.59
C ASP A 17 2.90 -4.17 23.64
N SER A 18 2.75 -2.98 24.23
CA SER A 18 1.52 -2.22 24.17
C SER A 18 1.46 -1.72 22.73
N ASN A 19 0.67 -2.46 21.94
CA ASN A 19 0.35 -2.25 20.53
C ASN A 19 -0.40 -0.91 20.32
N GLU A 20 0.17 0.19 20.80
CA GLU A 20 -0.37 1.55 20.81
C GLU A 20 0.26 2.33 19.64
N SER A 21 -0.33 2.11 18.46
CA SER A 21 -0.17 2.90 17.23
C SER A 21 1.18 2.82 16.49
N ARG A 22 1.39 1.72 15.73
CA ARG A 22 2.28 1.85 14.55
C ARG A 22 1.69 2.93 13.64
N LYS A 23 2.47 3.97 13.32
CA LYS A 23 2.02 5.05 12.44
C LYS A 23 1.62 4.47 11.08
N LYS A 24 0.46 4.89 10.58
CA LYS A 24 0.01 4.52 9.23
C LYS A 24 0.66 5.47 8.23
N ILE A 25 1.44 4.93 7.32
CA ILE A 25 1.94 5.60 6.11
C ILE A 25 1.10 5.09 4.95
N VAL A 26 0.28 5.96 4.38
CA VAL A 26 -0.71 5.63 3.33
C VAL A 26 -0.27 6.29 2.03
N ALA A 27 -0.04 5.50 0.99
CA ALA A 27 0.20 5.98 -0.36
C ALA A 27 -1.07 5.93 -1.21
N TYR A 28 -1.13 6.75 -2.25
CA TYR A 28 -2.14 6.66 -3.30
C TYR A 28 -1.43 6.25 -4.59
N PHE A 29 -1.92 5.20 -5.24
CA PHE A 29 -1.46 4.80 -6.56
C PHE A 29 -2.54 5.12 -7.57
N THR A 30 -2.25 6.04 -8.48
CA THR A 30 -3.19 6.44 -9.53
C THR A 30 -3.11 5.50 -10.72
N GLU A 31 -4.25 4.96 -11.16
CA GLU A 31 -4.35 3.96 -12.24
C GLU A 31 -3.65 4.39 -13.54
N TRP A 32 -3.71 5.68 -13.89
CA TRP A 32 -3.08 6.25 -15.08
C TRP A 32 -1.57 6.51 -14.94
N GLY A 33 -0.94 6.20 -13.80
CA GLY A 33 0.49 6.39 -13.56
C GLY A 33 1.39 5.60 -14.52
N VAL A 34 0.84 4.53 -15.09
CA VAL A 34 1.53 3.61 -16.00
C VAL A 34 1.74 4.15 -17.41
N TYR A 35 1.13 5.29 -17.74
CA TYR A 35 1.31 5.92 -19.05
C TYR A 35 2.51 6.87 -19.08
N ASP A 36 3.00 7.13 -20.29
CA ASP A 36 4.20 7.94 -20.52
C ASP A 36 4.13 9.34 -19.93
N GLY A 37 2.96 10.00 -20.02
CA GLY A 37 2.72 11.31 -19.40
C GLY A 37 2.83 11.33 -17.87
N HIS A 38 2.98 10.16 -17.24
CA HIS A 38 3.12 9.98 -15.80
C HIS A 38 4.36 9.15 -15.42
N ASN A 39 5.38 9.16 -16.29
CA ASN A 39 6.67 8.47 -16.11
C ASN A 39 6.59 6.95 -16.06
N ASN A 40 5.54 6.33 -16.60
CA ASN A 40 5.39 4.87 -16.64
C ASN A 40 5.54 4.22 -15.25
N TYR A 41 5.05 4.87 -14.19
CA TYR A 41 5.18 4.41 -12.81
C TYR A 41 4.21 3.26 -12.53
N LYS A 42 4.77 2.07 -12.27
CA LYS A 42 4.03 0.81 -12.10
C LYS A 42 3.91 0.44 -10.62
N ILE A 43 3.04 -0.53 -10.32
CA ILE A 43 2.90 -1.09 -8.97
C ILE A 43 4.23 -1.68 -8.47
N SER A 44 5.04 -2.24 -9.38
CA SER A 44 6.37 -2.76 -9.07
C SER A 44 7.35 -1.69 -8.58
N ASP A 45 7.12 -0.42 -8.90
CA ASP A 45 7.99 0.71 -8.55
C ASP A 45 7.64 1.31 -7.18
N VAL A 46 6.57 0.83 -6.53
CA VAL A 46 6.16 1.26 -5.20
C VAL A 46 7.20 0.84 -4.16
N PRO A 47 7.68 1.75 -3.30
CA PRO A 47 8.60 1.42 -2.21
C PRO A 47 7.83 0.74 -1.06
N TRP A 48 7.53 -0.55 -1.22
CA TRP A 48 6.71 -1.34 -0.30
C TRP A 48 7.24 -1.40 1.13
N ASP A 49 8.55 -1.23 1.32
CA ASP A 49 9.22 -1.17 2.62
C ASP A 49 8.92 0.13 3.39
N LYS A 50 8.45 1.18 2.71
CA LYS A 50 8.22 2.51 3.28
C LYS A 50 6.75 2.81 3.55
N ILE A 51 5.83 1.97 3.07
CA ILE A 51 4.40 2.21 3.21
C ILE A 51 3.75 1.10 4.03
N THR A 52 2.62 1.45 4.67
CA THR A 52 1.83 0.50 5.46
C THR A 52 0.50 0.16 4.79
N HIS A 53 0.00 1.08 3.95
CA HIS A 53 -1.26 0.94 3.23
C HIS A 53 -1.11 1.61 1.86
N ILE A 54 -1.84 1.10 0.88
CA ILE A 54 -1.97 1.70 -0.43
C ILE A 54 -3.45 1.86 -0.76
N ASN A 55 -3.83 3.05 -1.20
CA ASN A 55 -5.13 3.33 -1.79
C ASN A 55 -4.97 3.25 -3.30
N TYR A 56 -5.58 2.24 -3.91
CA TYR A 56 -5.69 2.14 -5.35
C TYR A 56 -6.71 3.17 -5.85
N ALA A 57 -6.25 4.15 -6.61
CA ALA A 57 -6.95 5.39 -6.85
C ALA A 57 -7.17 5.64 -8.36
N PHE A 58 -8.31 6.13 -8.80
CA PHE A 58 -9.59 6.23 -8.08
C PHE A 58 -10.57 5.24 -8.67
N ALA A 59 -11.42 4.69 -7.83
CA ALA A 59 -12.64 4.08 -8.33
C ALA A 59 -13.56 5.17 -8.89
N THR A 60 -14.26 4.87 -9.99
CA THR A 60 -15.28 5.74 -10.55
C THR A 60 -16.67 5.17 -10.31
N ILE A 61 -17.70 6.00 -10.49
CA ILE A 61 -19.10 5.57 -10.41
C ILE A 61 -19.69 5.60 -11.81
N LYS A 62 -20.12 4.44 -12.32
CA LYS A 62 -20.84 4.27 -13.58
C LYS A 62 -22.16 3.57 -13.28
N ASN A 63 -23.28 4.14 -13.73
CA ASN A 63 -24.62 3.55 -13.54
C ASN A 63 -24.95 3.23 -12.07
N ASN A 64 -24.63 4.15 -11.15
CA ASN A 64 -24.79 3.97 -9.69
C ASN A 64 -24.04 2.74 -9.12
N LYS A 65 -22.99 2.28 -9.80
CA LYS A 65 -22.12 1.19 -9.34
C LYS A 65 -20.66 1.64 -9.38
N ILE A 66 -19.86 1.06 -8.50
CA ILE A 66 -18.41 1.19 -8.53
C ILE A 66 -17.88 0.54 -9.80
N ALA A 67 -16.97 1.22 -10.49
CA ALA A 67 -16.31 0.75 -11.69
C ALA A 67 -14.83 1.18 -11.72
N LEU A 68 -14.07 0.54 -12.59
CA LEU A 68 -12.71 0.96 -12.92
C LEU A 68 -12.75 2.25 -13.74
N PHE A 69 -11.82 3.15 -13.46
CA PHE A 69 -11.72 4.42 -14.17
C PHE A 69 -11.21 4.19 -15.61
N ASP A 70 -10.14 3.40 -15.71
CA ASP A 70 -9.44 2.93 -16.88
C ASP A 70 -9.22 1.41 -16.79
N GLU A 71 -10.14 0.67 -17.41
CA GLU A 71 -10.12 -0.80 -17.44
C GLU A 71 -8.84 -1.36 -18.08
N TRP A 72 -8.27 -0.65 -19.05
CA TRP A 72 -7.07 -1.13 -19.73
C TRP A 72 -5.86 -1.10 -18.79
N ALA A 73 -5.63 0.02 -18.10
CA ALA A 73 -4.56 0.11 -17.10
C ALA A 73 -4.79 -0.85 -15.92
N ALA A 74 -6.04 -1.02 -15.49
CA ALA A 74 -6.38 -1.86 -14.35
C ALA A 74 -6.11 -3.35 -14.58
N THR A 75 -6.56 -3.89 -15.73
CA THR A 75 -6.63 -5.34 -15.95
C THR A 75 -6.17 -5.80 -17.33
N GLY A 76 -5.79 -4.88 -18.22
CA GLY A 76 -5.51 -5.20 -19.61
C GLY A 76 -4.04 -5.14 -20.01
N ILE A 77 -3.31 -4.13 -19.54
CA ILE A 77 -1.90 -3.93 -19.90
C ILE A 77 -1.07 -5.14 -19.48
N ASP A 78 -0.30 -5.67 -20.40
CA ASP A 78 0.67 -6.71 -20.13
C ASP A 78 1.98 -6.07 -19.65
N PHE A 79 2.33 -6.26 -18.37
CA PHE A 79 3.58 -5.73 -17.81
C PHE A 79 4.75 -6.73 -17.88
N GLY A 80 4.66 -7.72 -18.78
CA GLY A 80 5.50 -8.90 -18.80
C GLY A 80 4.82 -10.11 -18.14
N ASP A 81 3.49 -10.09 -18.11
CA ASP A 81 2.67 -11.18 -17.64
C ASP A 81 2.75 -12.37 -18.63
N GLY A 82 2.55 -13.59 -18.15
CA GLY A 82 2.48 -14.76 -19.04
C GLY A 82 1.37 -14.58 -20.09
N TRP A 83 1.58 -15.11 -21.30
CA TRP A 83 0.62 -14.99 -22.40
C TRP A 83 -0.77 -15.54 -22.06
N ASP A 84 -0.84 -16.52 -21.15
CA ASP A 84 -2.04 -17.16 -20.62
C ASP A 84 -2.42 -16.66 -19.21
N SER A 85 -1.75 -15.62 -18.69
CA SER A 85 -2.03 -15.11 -17.34
C SER A 85 -3.46 -14.58 -17.25
N PRO A 86 -4.27 -15.07 -16.30
CA PRO A 86 -5.59 -14.53 -16.03
C PRO A 86 -5.55 -13.21 -15.26
N TYR A 87 -4.35 -12.74 -14.87
CA TYR A 87 -4.13 -11.49 -14.16
C TYR A 87 -3.14 -10.63 -14.94
N LYS A 88 -3.58 -9.42 -15.30
CA LYS A 88 -2.80 -8.42 -16.02
C LYS A 88 -3.10 -7.04 -15.43
N GLY A 89 -2.45 -6.02 -15.97
CA GLY A 89 -2.60 -4.63 -15.56
C GLY A 89 -2.17 -4.40 -14.11
N ASN A 90 -2.50 -3.23 -13.58
CA ASN A 90 -2.12 -2.85 -12.23
C ASN A 90 -2.62 -3.86 -11.19
N LEU A 91 -3.84 -4.35 -11.33
CA LEU A 91 -4.44 -5.30 -10.38
C LEU A 91 -3.78 -6.68 -10.46
N GLY A 92 -3.22 -7.06 -11.60
CA GLY A 92 -2.43 -8.28 -11.72
C GLY A 92 -1.11 -8.22 -10.96
N GLN A 93 -0.51 -7.04 -10.82
CA GLN A 93 0.76 -6.85 -10.11
C GLN A 93 0.65 -6.87 -8.58
N ILE A 94 -0.55 -6.71 -8.00
CA ILE A 94 -0.79 -6.69 -6.54
C ILE A 94 -1.31 -8.06 -6.03
N LYS A 95 -1.31 -9.09 -6.89
CA LYS A 95 -1.87 -10.40 -6.53
C LYS A 95 -1.02 -11.16 -5.50
#